data_AF-A0A7Y6Y8D5-F1
#
_entry.id   AF-A0A7Y6Y8D5-F1
#
_cell.length_a   1.000
_cell.length_b   1.000
_cell.length_c   1.000
_cell.angle_alpha   90.00
_cell.angle_beta   90.00
_cell.angle_gamma   90.00
#
_symmetry.space_group_name_H-M   'P 1'
#
loop_
_entity.id
_entity.type
_entity.pdbx_description
1 polymer ?
#
loop_
_entity_poly.entity_id
_entity_poly.type
_entity_poly.pdbx_seq_one_letter_code
_entity_poly.pdbx_strand_id
1 'polypeptide(L)'
;MRMVLAELIQQGQVWRAHDAPARPAKALLATGFPELDSCLSGGWMPGQLIELLMDQPSSGELSLLLPLLAQVSQQPGLIIWVDPPMHPYPLALAQAGVRLRDHRVIRTQSLDERLWVLEQALKSGCAPIVMGWLEKVPTKALRRLQLAVQQGQGLAFILRSAEWASQSSPASFRLHLKAQAQGVKVDLLKRRQAWPTEGPLLALTGTDRRAL
;
A
#
# COMPACT_ATOMS: atom_id res chain seq x y z
N MET A 1 -22.63 14.33 25.93
CA MET A 1 -22.51 14.12 24.47
C MET A 1 -21.32 14.82 23.79
N ARG A 2 -20.70 15.89 24.33
CA ARG A 2 -19.53 16.56 23.69
C ARG A 2 -18.19 15.79 23.74
N MET A 3 -17.98 14.90 24.71
CA MET A 3 -16.70 14.17 24.86
C MET A 3 -16.46 13.12 23.78
N VAL A 4 -17.49 12.36 23.40
CA VAL A 4 -17.36 11.27 22.41
C VAL A 4 -16.89 11.80 21.04
N LEU A 5 -17.38 12.97 20.62
CA LEU A 5 -16.97 13.56 19.35
C LEU A 5 -15.51 14.03 19.36
N ALA A 6 -15.04 14.60 20.49
CA ALA A 6 -13.65 15.04 20.62
C ALA A 6 -12.68 13.84 20.64
N GLU A 7 -13.05 12.75 21.30
CA GLU A 7 -12.32 11.48 21.28
C GLU A 7 -12.23 10.90 19.87
N LEU A 8 -13.34 10.86 19.14
CA LEU A 8 -13.36 10.35 17.76
C LEU A 8 -12.53 11.23 16.79
N ILE A 9 -12.45 12.54 17.05
CA ILE A 9 -11.57 13.46 16.30
C ILE A 9 -10.10 13.20 16.65
N GLN A 10 -9.75 13.06 17.94
CA GLN A 10 -8.37 12.74 18.37
C GLN A 10 -7.90 11.37 17.86
N GLN A 11 -8.81 10.40 17.81
CA GLN A 11 -8.55 9.06 17.25
C GLN A 11 -8.52 9.05 15.71
N GLY A 12 -8.74 10.21 15.06
CA GLY A 12 -8.71 10.36 13.61
C GLY A 12 -9.86 9.66 12.87
N GLN A 13 -10.93 9.30 13.58
CA GLN A 13 -12.13 8.65 13.03
C GLN A 13 -13.13 9.65 12.44
N VAL A 14 -13.04 10.92 12.81
CA VAL A 14 -13.80 12.03 12.23
C VAL A 14 -12.82 13.03 11.63
N TRP A 15 -12.96 13.29 10.33
CA TRP A 15 -12.18 14.33 9.65
C TRP A 15 -12.97 15.65 9.62
N ARG A 16 -12.30 16.75 9.95
CA ARG A 16 -12.79 18.11 9.78
C ARG A 16 -11.90 18.84 8.79
N ALA A 17 -12.49 19.38 7.73
CA ALA A 17 -11.76 20.02 6.65
C ALA A 17 -10.94 21.26 7.09
N HIS A 18 -11.27 21.86 8.23
CA HIS A 18 -10.58 23.03 8.79
C HIS A 18 -9.47 22.70 9.79
N ASP A 19 -9.35 21.44 10.22
CA ASP A 19 -8.35 21.04 11.21
C ASP A 19 -7.12 20.47 10.51
N ALA A 20 -5.94 20.92 10.93
CA ALA A 20 -4.69 20.30 10.52
C ALA A 20 -4.72 18.81 10.90
N PRO A 21 -4.26 17.90 10.01
CA PRO A 21 -4.31 16.47 10.29
C PRO A 21 -3.58 16.19 11.62
N ALA A 22 -4.27 15.50 12.53
CA ALA A 22 -3.71 15.13 13.82
C ALA A 22 -2.41 14.33 13.60
N ARG A 23 -1.35 14.68 14.34
CA ARG A 23 -0.05 14.00 14.26
C ARG A 23 -0.27 12.51 14.52
N PRO A 24 0.20 11.61 13.64
CA PRO A 24 -0.04 10.20 13.82
C PRO A 24 0.62 9.71 15.12
N ALA A 25 -0.10 8.88 15.86
CA ALA A 25 0.41 8.28 17.11
C ALA A 25 1.59 7.31 16.86
N LYS A 26 1.82 6.90 15.61
CA LYS A 26 2.89 6.00 15.18
C LYS A 26 3.79 6.66 14.16
N ALA A 27 5.05 6.24 14.14
CA ALA A 27 6.01 6.66 13.12
C ALA A 27 5.51 6.26 11.73
N LEU A 28 5.57 7.21 10.80
CA LEU A 28 5.30 6.97 9.39
C LEU A 28 6.52 6.29 8.75
N LEU A 29 6.26 5.42 7.79
CA LEU A 29 7.29 4.82 6.94
C LEU A 29 7.43 5.68 5.67
N ALA A 30 8.66 6.04 5.32
CA ALA A 30 8.90 6.83 4.13
C ALA A 30 8.53 6.03 2.87
N THR A 31 8.04 6.72 1.85
CA THR A 31 7.83 6.12 0.52
C THR A 31 9.13 5.94 -0.25
N GLY A 32 10.18 6.67 0.15
CA GLY A 32 11.41 6.85 -0.61
C GLY A 32 11.34 7.98 -1.65
N PHE A 33 10.19 8.62 -1.78
CA PHE A 33 9.94 9.74 -2.68
C PHE A 33 9.37 10.92 -1.88
N PRO A 34 10.17 11.96 -1.58
CA PRO A 34 9.73 13.10 -0.77
C PRO A 34 8.47 13.80 -1.31
N GLU A 35 8.31 13.81 -2.63
CA GLU A 35 7.15 14.35 -3.33
C GLU A 35 5.88 13.54 -3.01
N LEU A 36 5.99 12.21 -2.96
CA LEU A 36 4.87 11.35 -2.60
C LEU A 36 4.59 11.41 -1.09
N ASP A 37 5.63 11.45 -0.25
CA ASP A 37 5.47 11.62 1.20
C ASP A 37 4.65 12.88 1.52
N SER A 38 4.91 13.98 0.81
CA SER A 38 4.14 15.22 0.95
C SER A 38 2.66 15.04 0.60
N CYS A 39 2.34 14.28 -0.46
CA CYS A 39 0.97 13.98 -0.84
C CYS A 39 0.25 13.05 0.17
N LEU A 40 1.00 12.17 0.84
CA LEU A 40 0.53 11.20 1.84
C LEU A 40 0.52 11.75 3.27
N SER A 41 0.84 13.04 3.47
CA SER A 41 0.95 13.66 4.81
C SER A 41 2.09 13.06 5.67
N GLY A 42 3.20 12.72 5.02
CA GLY A 42 4.46 12.29 5.65
C GLY A 42 4.86 10.83 5.41
N GLY A 43 4.13 10.09 4.57
CA GLY A 43 4.45 8.71 4.18
C GLY A 43 3.36 7.68 4.49
N TRP A 44 3.74 6.42 4.58
CA TRP A 44 2.84 5.30 4.87
C TRP A 44 2.59 5.14 6.36
N MET A 45 1.32 5.09 6.76
CA MET A 45 0.95 4.86 8.17
C MET A 45 0.64 3.38 8.40
N PRO A 46 1.32 2.70 9.35
CA PRO A 46 0.98 1.33 9.71
C PRO A 46 -0.49 1.17 10.14
N GLY A 47 -1.06 0.00 9.90
CA GLY A 47 -2.47 -0.31 10.13
C GLY A 47 -3.40 0.11 8.98
N GLN A 48 -2.85 0.43 7.80
CA GLN A 48 -3.63 0.90 6.66
C GLN A 48 -3.62 -0.06 5.48
N LEU A 49 -4.76 -0.10 4.79
CA LEU A 49 -4.89 -0.68 3.46
C LEU A 49 -4.74 0.44 2.42
N ILE A 50 -3.84 0.20 1.47
CA ILE A 50 -3.55 1.05 0.34
C ILE A 50 -3.89 0.26 -0.93
N GLU A 51 -4.62 0.88 -1.85
CA GLU A 51 -4.82 0.33 -3.18
C GLU A 51 -3.87 1.00 -4.18
N LEU A 52 -3.16 0.16 -4.94
CA LEU A 52 -2.39 0.56 -6.11
C LEU A 52 -3.16 0.12 -7.35
N LEU A 53 -3.72 1.08 -8.06
CA LEU A 53 -4.48 0.90 -9.28
C LEU A 53 -3.58 1.13 -10.49
N MET A 54 -3.62 0.23 -11.46
CA MET A 54 -2.77 0.28 -12.65
C MET A 54 -3.57 -0.07 -13.90
N ASP A 55 -3.26 0.59 -15.02
CA ASP A 55 -3.92 0.29 -16.30
C ASP A 55 -3.47 -1.08 -16.83
N GLN A 56 -2.22 -1.46 -16.53
CA GLN A 56 -1.64 -2.77 -16.83
C GLN A 56 -0.73 -3.24 -15.70
N PRO A 57 -0.59 -4.56 -15.46
CA PRO A 57 0.44 -5.10 -14.58
C PRO A 57 1.83 -4.58 -14.97
N SER A 58 2.73 -4.42 -13.99
CA SER A 58 4.10 -3.93 -14.20
C SER A 58 4.19 -2.47 -14.68
N SER A 59 3.23 -1.63 -14.28
CA SER A 59 3.24 -0.18 -14.51
C SER A 59 4.22 0.57 -13.58
N GLY A 60 5.08 -0.14 -12.85
CA GLY A 60 6.07 0.41 -11.92
C GLY A 60 5.63 0.37 -10.45
N GLU A 61 4.60 -0.43 -10.14
CA GLU A 61 4.13 -0.65 -8.77
C GLU A 61 5.23 -1.19 -7.85
N LEU A 62 6.08 -2.09 -8.34
CA LEU A 62 7.17 -2.64 -7.54
C LEU A 62 8.25 -1.60 -7.35
N SER A 63 8.60 -0.86 -8.40
CA SER A 63 9.58 0.22 -8.34
C SER A 63 9.17 1.31 -7.36
N LEU A 64 7.88 1.62 -7.25
CA LEU A 64 7.33 2.51 -6.23
C LEU A 64 7.53 1.97 -4.81
N LEU A 65 7.37 0.66 -4.62
CA LEU A 65 7.46 0.02 -3.30
C LEU A 65 8.90 -0.36 -2.91
N LEU A 66 9.83 -0.42 -3.85
CA LEU A 66 11.22 -0.86 -3.59
C LEU A 66 11.90 -0.12 -2.43
N PRO A 67 11.85 1.23 -2.33
CA PRO A 67 12.49 1.93 -1.21
C PRO A 67 11.89 1.53 0.14
N LEU A 68 10.57 1.36 0.20
CA LEU A 68 9.87 0.90 1.40
C LEU A 68 10.28 -0.53 1.75
N LEU A 69 10.36 -1.43 0.77
CA LEU A 69 10.79 -2.81 0.97
C LEU A 69 12.24 -2.89 1.46
N ALA A 70 13.13 -2.06 0.90
CA ALA A 70 14.51 -1.97 1.33
C ALA A 70 14.61 -1.50 2.78
N GLN A 71 13.86 -0.46 3.15
CA GLN A 71 13.77 0.04 4.53
C GLN A 71 13.23 -1.01 5.49
N VAL A 72 12.11 -1.66 5.16
CA VAL A 72 11.40 -2.58 6.07
C VAL A 72 12.14 -3.91 6.22
N SER A 73 12.79 -4.41 5.15
CA SER A 73 13.64 -5.61 5.24
C SER A 73 14.87 -5.43 6.16
N GLN A 74 15.23 -4.15 6.42
CA GLN A 74 15.76 -3.59 7.68
C GLN A 74 15.56 -4.35 9.00
N GLN A 75 14.31 -4.73 9.22
CA GLN A 75 13.78 -5.05 10.53
C GLN A 75 13.22 -6.48 10.52
N PRO A 76 13.03 -7.11 11.69
CA PRO A 76 12.36 -8.40 11.78
C PRO A 76 10.95 -8.35 11.19
N GLY A 77 10.58 -9.36 10.42
CA GLY A 77 9.22 -9.54 9.92
C GLY A 77 9.18 -10.02 8.48
N LEU A 78 8.09 -10.69 8.11
CA LEU A 78 7.91 -11.25 6.76
C LEU A 78 7.39 -10.20 5.78
N ILE A 79 7.97 -10.16 4.58
CA ILE A 79 7.39 -9.45 3.43
C ILE A 79 6.65 -10.50 2.59
N ILE A 80 5.33 -10.44 2.64
CA ILE A 80 4.47 -11.46 2.03
C ILE A 80 3.90 -10.94 0.70
N TRP A 81 4.00 -11.79 -0.32
CA TRP A 81 3.53 -11.55 -1.68
C TRP A 81 2.48 -12.60 -2.00
N VAL A 82 1.22 -12.21 -2.19
CA VAL A 82 0.13 -13.14 -2.48
C VAL A 82 -0.29 -12.99 -3.94
N ASP A 83 -0.02 -14.04 -4.71
CA ASP A 83 -0.30 -14.15 -6.15
C ASP A 83 0.26 -12.99 -7.02
N PRO A 84 1.55 -12.62 -6.90
CA PRO A 84 2.12 -11.62 -7.80
C PRO A 84 2.08 -12.10 -9.26
N PRO A 85 1.76 -11.25 -10.25
CA PRO A 85 1.60 -11.67 -11.64
C PRO A 85 2.89 -12.31 -12.19
N MET A 86 4.03 -11.77 -11.76
CA MET A 86 5.37 -12.31 -12.03
C MET A 86 6.06 -12.67 -10.71
N HIS A 87 7.05 -13.56 -10.77
CA HIS A 87 7.86 -13.85 -9.58
C HIS A 87 8.81 -12.68 -9.31
N PRO A 88 8.81 -12.09 -8.09
CA PRO A 88 9.74 -11.03 -7.75
C PRO A 88 11.18 -11.50 -7.98
N TYR A 89 11.91 -10.82 -8.86
CA TYR A 89 13.26 -11.24 -9.23
C TYR A 89 14.26 -10.98 -8.08
N PRO A 90 14.87 -12.01 -7.47
CA PRO A 90 15.67 -11.84 -6.26
C PRO A 90 16.89 -10.92 -6.46
N LEU A 91 17.52 -10.96 -7.63
CA LEU A 91 18.70 -10.13 -7.91
C LEU A 91 18.33 -8.64 -7.96
N ALA A 92 17.23 -8.27 -8.64
CA ALA A 92 16.78 -6.89 -8.70
C ALA A 92 16.37 -6.36 -7.32
N LEU A 93 15.71 -7.19 -6.49
CA LEU A 93 15.42 -6.85 -5.10
C LEU A 93 16.70 -6.60 -4.29
N ALA A 94 17.69 -7.49 -4.39
CA ALA A 94 18.96 -7.33 -3.69
C ALA A 94 19.73 -6.07 -4.13
N GLN A 95 19.75 -5.77 -5.44
CA GLN A 95 20.34 -4.54 -6.00
C GLN A 95 19.64 -3.27 -5.47
N ALA A 96 18.33 -3.34 -5.22
CA ALA A 96 17.58 -2.27 -4.58
C ALA A 96 17.77 -2.20 -3.05
N GLY A 97 18.66 -3.01 -2.46
CA GLY A 97 18.96 -3.01 -1.03
C GLY A 97 17.99 -3.84 -0.17
N VAL A 98 17.14 -4.67 -0.80
CA VAL A 98 16.16 -5.51 -0.10
C VAL A 98 16.80 -6.80 0.41
N ARG A 99 16.63 -7.10 1.71
CA ARG A 99 17.08 -8.38 2.29
C ARG A 99 16.11 -9.52 1.94
N LEU A 100 16.59 -10.50 1.20
CA LEU A 100 15.76 -11.58 0.63
C LEU A 100 15.25 -12.63 1.64
N ARG A 101 15.90 -12.79 2.79
CA ARG A 101 15.65 -13.89 3.74
C ARG A 101 14.19 -13.99 4.17
N ASP A 102 13.53 -12.85 4.30
CA ASP A 102 12.20 -12.74 4.91
C ASP A 102 11.08 -12.50 3.87
N HIS A 103 11.37 -12.73 2.58
CA HIS A 103 10.38 -12.66 1.50
C HIS A 103 9.66 -13.99 1.33
N ARG A 104 8.32 -13.97 1.26
CA ARG A 104 7.50 -15.17 1.02
C ARG A 104 6.50 -14.92 -0.09
N VAL A 105 6.60 -15.69 -1.16
CA VAL A 105 5.61 -15.71 -2.24
C VAL A 105 4.63 -16.85 -1.96
N ILE A 106 3.35 -16.53 -1.87
CA ILE A 106 2.27 -17.49 -1.68
C ILE A 106 1.43 -17.52 -2.95
N ARG A 107 1.22 -18.71 -3.48
CA ARG A 107 0.36 -18.98 -4.63
C ARG A 107 -0.93 -19.62 -4.16
N THR A 108 -2.06 -19.10 -4.61
CA THR A 108 -3.38 -19.63 -4.25
C THR A 108 -4.14 -20.10 -5.48
N GLN A 109 -5.15 -20.95 -5.27
CA GLN A 109 -5.92 -21.60 -6.32
C GLN A 109 -7.26 -20.90 -6.57
N SER A 110 -7.70 -20.02 -5.66
CA SER A 110 -8.98 -19.33 -5.76
C SER A 110 -8.94 -17.95 -5.10
N LEU A 111 -9.91 -17.08 -5.46
CA LEU A 111 -10.05 -15.78 -4.82
C LEU A 111 -10.35 -15.90 -3.32
N ASP A 112 -11.17 -16.86 -2.90
CA ASP A 112 -11.51 -17.05 -1.48
C ASP A 112 -10.29 -17.47 -0.66
N GLU A 113 -9.47 -18.38 -1.19
CA GLU A 113 -8.21 -18.76 -0.58
C GLU A 113 -7.25 -17.58 -0.51
N ARG A 114 -7.12 -16.81 -1.61
CA ARG A 114 -6.31 -15.58 -1.65
C ARG A 114 -6.70 -14.58 -0.58
N LEU A 115 -8.00 -14.30 -0.46
CA LEU A 115 -8.54 -13.38 0.54
C LEU A 115 -8.31 -13.91 1.95
N TRP A 116 -8.46 -15.22 2.16
CA TRP A 116 -8.18 -15.84 3.45
C TRP A 116 -6.70 -15.73 3.83
N VAL A 117 -5.78 -16.06 2.92
CA VAL A 117 -4.33 -15.93 3.12
C VAL A 117 -3.96 -14.49 3.47
N LEU A 118 -4.45 -13.52 2.70
CA LEU A 118 -4.23 -12.10 2.97
C LEU A 118 -4.75 -11.71 4.36
N GLU A 119 -5.96 -12.13 4.72
CA GLU A 119 -6.54 -11.83 6.02
C GLU A 119 -5.71 -12.42 7.17
N GLN A 120 -5.25 -13.67 7.06
CA GLN A 120 -4.42 -14.30 8.10
C GLN A 120 -3.04 -13.64 8.21
N ALA A 121 -2.38 -13.41 7.08
CA ALA A 121 -1.09 -12.74 7.04
C ALA A 121 -1.16 -11.36 7.72
N LEU A 122 -2.19 -10.57 7.38
CA LEU A 122 -2.41 -9.24 7.95
C LEU A 122 -2.74 -9.27 9.44
N LYS A 123 -3.55 -10.23 9.91
CA LYS A 123 -3.93 -10.35 11.33
C LYS A 123 -2.79 -10.81 12.23
N SER A 124 -1.86 -11.59 11.69
CA SER A 124 -0.80 -12.26 12.47
C SER A 124 0.15 -11.30 13.19
N GLY A 125 0.33 -10.08 12.68
CA GLY A 125 1.32 -9.13 13.16
C GLY A 125 2.77 -9.50 12.88
N CYS A 126 3.05 -10.62 12.19
CA CYS A 126 4.41 -11.04 11.84
C CYS A 126 4.91 -10.45 10.51
N ALA A 127 4.01 -9.85 9.73
CA ALA A 127 4.30 -9.31 8.41
C ALA A 127 4.11 -7.79 8.38
N PRO A 128 5.20 -6.99 8.43
CA PRO A 128 5.09 -5.54 8.33
C PRO A 128 4.55 -5.10 6.96
N ILE A 129 4.77 -5.89 5.90
CA ILE A 129 4.21 -5.65 4.56
C ILE A 129 3.52 -6.92 4.06
N VAL A 130 2.27 -6.78 3.62
CA VAL A 130 1.56 -7.80 2.85
C VAL A 130 1.06 -7.17 1.56
N MET A 131 1.46 -7.75 0.43
CA MET A 131 1.02 -7.35 -0.91
C MET A 131 0.13 -8.43 -1.50
N GLY A 132 -0.99 -8.04 -2.10
CA GLY A 132 -1.91 -8.96 -2.76
C GLY A 132 -2.40 -8.42 -4.08
N TRP A 133 -2.33 -9.25 -5.13
CA TRP A 133 -2.88 -8.91 -6.43
C TRP A 133 -4.32 -9.42 -6.53
N LEU A 134 -5.27 -8.49 -6.55
CA LEU A 134 -6.71 -8.75 -6.48
C LEU A 134 -7.45 -8.03 -7.60
N GLU A 135 -7.59 -8.65 -8.77
CA GLU A 135 -8.27 -8.03 -9.92
C GLU A 135 -9.69 -7.54 -9.56
N LYS A 136 -10.61 -8.47 -9.32
CA LYS A 136 -11.97 -8.20 -8.87
C LYS A 136 -12.17 -8.63 -7.42
N VAL A 137 -12.34 -7.66 -6.52
CA VAL A 137 -12.60 -7.92 -5.10
C VAL A 137 -13.85 -7.17 -4.60
N PRO A 138 -14.78 -7.84 -3.91
CA PRO A 138 -15.94 -7.19 -3.30
C PRO A 138 -15.53 -6.20 -2.21
N THR A 139 -16.22 -5.06 -2.10
CA THR A 139 -15.94 -4.04 -1.07
C THR A 139 -16.03 -4.59 0.36
N LYS A 140 -16.90 -5.59 0.61
CA LYS A 140 -17.00 -6.29 1.91
C LYS A 140 -15.69 -7.02 2.26
N ALA A 141 -15.04 -7.65 1.29
CA ALA A 141 -13.75 -8.32 1.49
C ALA A 141 -12.64 -7.29 1.75
N LEU A 142 -12.59 -6.19 0.99
CA LEU A 142 -11.66 -5.09 1.29
C LEU A 142 -11.83 -4.55 2.71
N ARG A 143 -13.07 -4.46 3.21
CA ARG A 143 -13.35 -3.99 4.57
C ARG A 143 -12.82 -4.95 5.63
N ARG A 144 -12.96 -6.26 5.40
CA ARG A 144 -12.35 -7.29 6.25
C ARG A 144 -10.82 -7.19 6.27
N LEU A 145 -10.20 -6.99 5.11
CA LEU A 145 -8.75 -6.79 5.01
C LEU A 145 -8.29 -5.51 5.72
N GLN A 146 -9.05 -4.42 5.63
CA GLN A 146 -8.76 -3.17 6.36
C GLN A 146 -8.84 -3.37 7.89
N LEU A 147 -9.77 -4.19 8.39
CA LEU A 147 -9.82 -4.55 9.83
C LEU A 147 -8.65 -5.45 10.22
N ALA A 148 -8.29 -6.41 9.36
CA ALA A 148 -7.15 -7.30 9.57
C ALA A 148 -5.82 -6.54 9.69
N VAL A 149 -5.56 -5.59 8.78
CA VAL A 149 -4.33 -4.78 8.84
C VAL A 149 -4.30 -3.86 10.07
N GLN A 150 -5.45 -3.34 10.50
CA GLN A 150 -5.54 -2.60 11.76
C GLN A 150 -5.23 -3.50 12.97
N GLN A 151 -5.59 -4.78 12.92
CA GLN A 151 -5.27 -5.71 14.01
C GLN A 151 -3.77 -6.02 14.06
N GLY A 152 -3.16 -6.42 12.95
CA GLY A 152 -1.74 -6.79 12.92
C GLY A 152 -0.76 -5.62 12.78
N GLN A 153 -1.25 -4.40 12.54
CA GLN A 153 -0.46 -3.17 12.54
C GLN A 153 0.66 -3.09 11.48
N GLY A 154 0.60 -3.91 10.42
CA GLY A 154 1.44 -3.80 9.22
C GLY A 154 0.85 -2.87 8.15
N LEU A 155 1.34 -2.98 6.91
CA LEU A 155 0.77 -2.32 5.73
C LEU A 155 0.20 -3.36 4.77
N ALA A 156 -0.98 -3.07 4.23
CA ALA A 156 -1.59 -3.87 3.18
C ALA A 156 -1.56 -3.10 1.87
N PHE A 157 -0.91 -3.65 0.85
CA PHE A 157 -0.96 -3.13 -0.52
C PHE A 157 -1.81 -4.07 -1.37
N ILE A 158 -2.95 -3.58 -1.85
CA ILE A 158 -3.82 -4.30 -2.77
C ILE A 158 -3.60 -3.74 -4.17
N LEU A 159 -3.02 -4.57 -5.03
CA LEU A 159 -2.68 -4.21 -6.40
C LEU A 159 -3.76 -4.73 -7.33
N ARG A 160 -4.34 -3.86 -8.16
CA ARG A 160 -5.45 -4.24 -9.05
C ARG A 160 -5.65 -3.28 -10.23
N SER A 161 -6.50 -3.67 -11.18
CA SER A 161 -6.79 -2.87 -12.38
C SER A 161 -7.43 -1.52 -12.04
N ALA A 162 -7.02 -0.48 -12.79
CA ALA A 162 -7.59 0.86 -12.73
C ALA A 162 -9.06 0.93 -13.16
N GLU A 163 -9.60 -0.09 -13.83
CA GLU A 163 -11.03 -0.20 -14.12
C GLU A 163 -11.91 -0.13 -12.85
N TRP A 164 -11.35 -0.51 -11.70
CA TRP A 164 -12.04 -0.46 -10.40
C TRP A 164 -11.88 0.87 -9.66
N ALA A 165 -11.31 1.90 -10.30
CA ALA A 165 -11.09 3.22 -9.69
C ALA A 165 -12.38 3.86 -9.14
N SER A 166 -13.53 3.63 -9.77
CA SER A 166 -14.83 4.14 -9.32
C SER A 166 -15.48 3.32 -8.21
N GLN A 167 -15.01 2.09 -7.97
CA GLN A 167 -15.56 1.21 -6.92
C GLN A 167 -15.31 1.81 -5.53
N SER A 168 -16.35 1.86 -4.69
CA SER A 168 -16.19 2.26 -3.29
C SER A 168 -15.24 1.31 -2.55
N SER A 169 -14.31 1.89 -1.78
CA SER A 169 -13.25 1.16 -1.10
C SER A 169 -12.96 1.73 0.29
N PRO A 170 -12.68 0.87 1.29
CA PRO A 170 -12.27 1.27 2.62
C PRO A 170 -10.80 1.68 2.70
N ALA A 171 -10.01 1.53 1.63
CA ALA A 171 -8.59 1.89 1.60
C ALA A 171 -8.36 3.32 2.09
N SER A 172 -7.32 3.55 2.89
CA SER A 172 -6.97 4.90 3.35
C SER A 172 -6.44 5.75 2.19
N PHE A 173 -5.73 5.12 1.26
CA PHE A 173 -5.23 5.73 0.05
C PHE A 173 -5.54 4.85 -1.16
N ARG A 174 -5.90 5.49 -2.27
CA ARG A 174 -6.05 4.86 -3.58
C ARG A 174 -5.20 5.63 -4.56
N LEU A 175 -4.18 4.99 -5.10
CA LEU A 175 -3.19 5.58 -5.98
C LEU A 175 -3.34 4.99 -7.37
N HIS A 176 -3.48 5.82 -8.40
CA HIS A 176 -3.46 5.40 -9.79
C HIS A 176 -2.06 5.61 -10.36
N LEU A 177 -1.41 4.50 -10.69
CA LEU A 177 -0.07 4.46 -11.25
C LEU A 177 -0.16 4.45 -12.77
N LYS A 178 0.39 5.48 -13.40
CA LYS A 178 0.48 5.62 -14.85
C LYS A 178 1.94 5.57 -15.25
N ALA A 179 2.35 4.52 -15.96
CA ALA A 179 3.69 4.43 -16.50
C ALA A 179 3.95 5.59 -17.48
N GLN A 180 5.12 6.21 -17.38
CA GLN A 180 5.57 7.32 -18.21
C GLN A 180 7.00 7.06 -18.70
N ALA A 181 7.42 7.75 -19.77
CA ALA A 181 8.75 7.56 -20.34
C ALA A 181 9.88 7.74 -19.31
N GLN A 182 9.72 8.68 -18.37
CA GLN A 182 10.73 9.06 -17.37
C GLN A 182 10.44 8.52 -15.96
N GLY A 183 9.39 7.71 -15.75
CA GLY A 183 9.00 7.28 -14.41
C GLY A 183 7.55 6.83 -14.29
N VAL A 184 6.93 7.09 -13.15
CA VAL A 184 5.51 6.79 -12.90
C VAL A 184 4.80 8.02 -12.37
N LYS A 185 3.72 8.43 -13.03
CA LYS A 185 2.79 9.44 -12.50
C LYS A 185 1.87 8.75 -11.50
N VAL A 186 1.77 9.31 -10.29
CA VAL A 186 0.99 8.74 -9.18
C VAL A 186 -0.18 9.68 -8.86
N ASP A 187 -1.37 9.41 -9.39
CA ASP A 187 -2.55 10.22 -9.07
C ASP A 187 -3.24 9.69 -7.80
N LEU A 188 -3.63 10.60 -6.91
CA LEU A 188 -4.26 10.23 -5.63
C LEU A 188 -5.77 10.33 -5.76
N LEU A 189 -6.41 9.20 -6.09
CA LEU A 189 -7.87 9.11 -6.24
C LEU A 189 -8.61 9.18 -4.90
N LYS A 190 -7.96 8.73 -3.84
CA LYS A 190 -8.47 8.84 -2.47
C LYS A 190 -7.31 9.12 -1.53
N ARG A 191 -7.51 10.09 -0.64
CA ARG A 191 -6.55 10.44 0.42
C ARG A 191 -7.24 10.43 1.75
N ARG A 192 -6.54 9.95 2.77
CA ARG A 192 -6.97 10.14 4.15
C ARG A 192 -7.04 11.64 4.41
N GLN A 193 -8.20 12.13 4.81
CA GLN A 193 -8.35 13.51 5.31
C GLN A 193 -7.97 14.60 4.28
N ALA A 194 -8.09 14.32 2.99
CA ALA A 194 -7.79 15.29 1.93
C ALA A 194 -8.57 14.98 0.64
N TRP A 195 -8.70 15.99 -0.22
CA TRP A 195 -9.32 15.87 -1.54
C TRP A 195 -8.45 15.11 -2.53
N PRO A 196 -9.04 14.37 -3.48
CA PRO A 196 -8.32 13.77 -4.60
C PRO A 196 -7.50 14.82 -5.35
N THR A 197 -6.32 14.45 -5.82
CA THR A 197 -5.43 15.38 -6.51
C THR A 197 -4.58 14.64 -7.52
N GLU A 198 -4.21 15.32 -8.59
CA GLU A 198 -3.12 14.85 -9.44
C GLU A 198 -1.84 14.82 -8.60
N GLY A 199 -1.10 13.73 -8.67
CA GLY A 199 0.12 13.61 -7.88
C GLY A 199 1.37 13.66 -8.74
N PRO A 200 2.53 13.47 -8.11
CA PRO A 200 3.82 13.73 -8.72
C PRO A 200 4.16 12.71 -9.81
N LEU A 201 5.00 13.14 -10.75
CA LEU A 201 5.77 12.24 -11.59
C LEU A 201 7.01 11.80 -10.81
N LEU A 202 7.07 10.53 -10.44
CA LEU A 202 8.19 9.97 -9.71
C LEU A 202 9.22 9.42 -10.69
N ALA A 203 10.44 9.96 -10.63
CA ALA A 203 11.56 9.43 -11.38
C ALA A 203 11.96 8.06 -10.82
N LEU A 204 11.79 7.00 -11.61
CA LEU A 204 12.24 5.67 -11.25
C LEU A 204 13.66 5.50 -11.80
N THR A 205 14.68 5.62 -10.94
CA THR A 205 16.08 5.44 -11.35
C THR A 205 16.34 3.99 -11.77
N GLY A 206 17.07 3.85 -12.88
CA GLY A 206 17.32 2.60 -13.62
C GLY A 206 17.59 1.37 -12.76
N THR A 207 16.58 0.53 -12.62
CA THR A 207 16.74 -0.92 -12.56
C THR A 207 15.78 -1.44 -13.60
N ASP A 208 16.30 -2.24 -14.54
CA ASP A 208 15.66 -2.64 -15.78
C ASP A 208 14.16 -2.85 -15.64
N ARG A 209 13.35 -2.03 -16.33
CA ARG A 209 11.86 -2.03 -16.22
C ARG A 209 11.22 -3.38 -16.56
N ARG A 210 12.02 -4.33 -17.07
CA ARG A 210 11.64 -5.69 -17.48
C ARG A 210 12.10 -6.77 -16.49
N ALA A 211 12.83 -6.42 -15.44
CA ALA A 211 13.46 -7.36 -14.52
C ALA A 211 12.80 -7.45 -13.14
N LEU A 212 11.66 -6.77 -12.92
CA LEU A 212 10.87 -6.85 -11.69
C LEU A 212 9.56 -7.59 -11.91
#